data_AF-A0A410PMU8-F1
#
_entry.id   AF-A0A410PMU8-F1
#
_cell.length_a   1.000
_cell.length_b   1.000
_cell.length_c   1.000
_cell.angle_alpha   90.00
_cell.angle_beta   90.00
_cell.angle_gamma   90.00
#
_symmetry.space_group_name_H-M   'P 1'
#
loop_
_entity.id
_entity.type
_entity.pdbx_description
1 polymer ?
#
loop_
_entity_poly.entity_id
_entity_poly.type
_entity_poly.pdbx_seq_one_letter_code
_entity_poly.pdbx_strand_id
1 'polypeptide(L)'
;MDKLFYYVYNENLLISNKPYNYKVIDENSACNFKQNIYTLFESDPYKSRSIYPLCTKDLIFLENEDLNILKNNTCESKTIPVWLEKRIHDKKVAAINTAYPDYEQYLNNSKSNNYDKFIKSNGSKKCMVNVIGLGDVGGTLVTGLRLLGGECISKIGIYDKDPNKIKRWEYECNEILSPDTKLIFPEVIPLNEAELFNCDYFVFCVSVGVPPLGCENTDVRLIQYSGNSKIIEYYAKLARKNKFKGIFAVVSDPVDLLCNKAFMESNKNENGITDFEGLKPEQIRGYGLGVMFARAAYYAKQYAEAENFIYKGRAFGPHGKGLVIANDIDNYNNKISEILTTAAIKANLKIRNCGFKPFVAPALSSGSLSIIETIKGNWNYSTTYIGGNFFGVKNRITSKGNIIETYDFNDQLFNKIKASYAEQSNLFKKL
;
A
#
# COMPACT_ATOMS: atom_id res chain seq x y z
N MET A 1 -18.15 -26.09 16.47
CA MET A 1 -18.44 -24.65 16.31
C MET A 1 -17.79 -23.95 17.47
N ASP A 2 -16.83 -23.07 17.20
CA ASP A 2 -16.31 -22.19 18.25
C ASP A 2 -17.45 -21.31 18.74
N LYS A 3 -17.55 -21.13 20.05
CA LYS A 3 -18.57 -20.28 20.66
C LYS A 3 -18.33 -18.84 20.22
N LEU A 4 -19.27 -18.28 19.45
CA LEU A 4 -19.26 -16.87 19.07
C LEU A 4 -20.01 -16.03 20.11
N PHE A 5 -19.52 -14.82 20.30
CA PHE A 5 -20.16 -13.78 21.09
C PHE A 5 -20.58 -12.63 20.18
N TYR A 6 -21.76 -12.07 20.45
CA TYR A 6 -22.35 -11.01 19.64
C TYR A 6 -22.62 -9.79 20.51
N TYR A 7 -22.27 -8.61 19.99
CA TYR A 7 -22.40 -7.35 20.69
C TYR A 7 -22.92 -6.24 19.80
N VAL A 8 -23.48 -5.20 20.43
CA VAL A 8 -23.81 -3.94 19.76
C VAL A 8 -23.02 -2.80 20.40
N TYR A 9 -22.38 -2.00 19.55
CA TYR A 9 -21.66 -0.80 19.98
C TYR A 9 -21.69 0.25 18.87
N ASN A 10 -22.12 1.48 19.19
CA ASN A 10 -22.24 2.61 18.26
C ASN A 10 -22.89 2.25 16.92
N GLU A 11 -24.03 1.55 17.00
CA GLU A 11 -24.80 1.09 15.84
C GLU A 11 -24.08 0.05 14.95
N ASN A 12 -22.96 -0.52 15.41
CA ASN A 12 -22.27 -1.61 14.74
C ASN A 12 -22.55 -2.95 15.44
N LEU A 13 -22.54 -4.03 14.65
CA LEU A 13 -22.51 -5.39 15.16
C LEU A 13 -21.05 -5.82 15.33
N LEU A 14 -20.69 -6.27 16.52
CA LEU A 14 -19.38 -6.84 16.81
C LEU A 14 -19.53 -8.34 17.07
N ILE A 15 -18.59 -9.13 16.54
CA ILE A 15 -18.56 -10.59 16.66
C ILE A 15 -17.17 -11.01 17.12
N SER A 16 -17.05 -11.89 18.10
CA SER A 16 -15.75 -12.39 18.56
C SER A 16 -15.82 -13.87 18.94
N ASN A 17 -14.65 -14.52 19.02
CA ASN A 17 -14.47 -15.87 19.57
C ASN A 17 -14.00 -15.87 21.04
N LYS A 18 -13.88 -14.68 21.66
CA LYS A 18 -13.50 -14.46 23.05
C LYS A 18 -14.38 -13.36 23.66
N PRO A 19 -14.62 -13.34 24.98
CA PRO A 19 -15.47 -12.33 25.60
C PRO A 19 -14.86 -10.93 25.60
N TYR A 20 -15.67 -9.91 25.28
CA TYR A 20 -15.37 -8.48 25.40
C TYR A 20 -16.42 -7.77 26.27
N ASN A 21 -16.07 -6.59 26.80
CA ASN A 21 -16.94 -5.78 27.65
C ASN A 21 -17.84 -4.81 26.84
N TYR A 22 -18.69 -5.36 25.97
CA TYR A 22 -19.70 -4.62 25.23
C TYR A 22 -21.11 -5.12 25.55
N LYS A 23 -22.14 -4.38 25.12
CA LYS A 23 -23.54 -4.79 25.28
C LYS A 23 -23.80 -6.07 24.47
N VAL A 24 -23.99 -7.18 25.17
CA VAL A 24 -24.26 -8.50 24.59
C VAL A 24 -25.66 -8.53 23.96
N ILE A 25 -25.77 -9.22 22.82
CA ILE A 25 -27.03 -9.58 22.18
C ILE A 25 -27.04 -11.07 21.80
N ASP A 26 -28.20 -11.63 21.51
CA ASP A 26 -28.34 -12.99 20.99
C ASP A 26 -28.08 -13.06 19.47
N GLU A 27 -27.86 -14.27 18.95
CA GLU A 27 -27.58 -14.48 17.53
C GLU A 27 -28.75 -14.11 16.61
N ASN A 28 -30.01 -14.30 17.04
CA ASN A 28 -31.17 -13.94 16.22
C ASN A 28 -31.28 -12.42 16.06
N SER A 29 -30.91 -11.66 17.09
CA SER A 29 -30.73 -10.21 16.98
C SER A 29 -29.58 -9.84 16.05
N ALA A 30 -28.45 -10.55 16.12
CA ALA A 30 -27.27 -10.30 15.29
C ALA A 30 -27.52 -10.57 13.80
N CYS A 31 -28.22 -11.66 13.46
CA CYS A 31 -28.43 -12.06 12.07
C CYS A 31 -29.26 -11.02 11.27
N ASN A 32 -30.14 -10.30 11.98
CA ASN A 32 -31.00 -9.26 11.44
C ASN A 32 -30.34 -7.87 11.36
N PHE A 33 -29.09 -7.74 11.81
CA PHE A 33 -28.39 -6.45 11.82
C PHE A 33 -28.08 -5.97 10.39
N LYS A 34 -28.42 -4.71 10.09
CA LYS A 34 -28.32 -4.16 8.72
C LYS A 34 -27.13 -3.23 8.50
N GLN A 35 -26.50 -2.75 9.56
CA GLN A 35 -25.39 -1.80 9.46
C GLN A 35 -24.03 -2.51 9.35
N ASN A 36 -22.96 -1.85 9.79
CA ASN A 36 -21.60 -2.38 9.74
C ASN A 36 -21.46 -3.60 10.66
N ILE A 37 -20.68 -4.57 10.19
CA ILE A 37 -20.35 -5.78 10.91
C ILE A 37 -18.84 -5.85 11.05
N TYR A 38 -18.37 -6.03 12.27
CA TYR A 38 -16.97 -6.19 12.59
C TYR A 38 -16.72 -7.48 13.36
N THR A 39 -15.64 -8.17 13.02
CA THR A 39 -15.13 -9.28 13.84
C THR A 39 -13.95 -8.78 14.66
N LEU A 40 -13.95 -9.00 15.96
CA LEU A 40 -12.85 -8.63 16.84
C LEU A 40 -11.93 -9.83 17.02
N PHE A 41 -10.63 -9.60 16.85
CA PHE A 41 -9.59 -10.59 17.12
C PHE A 41 -8.40 -9.91 17.78
N GLU A 42 -7.50 -10.68 18.36
CA GLU A 42 -6.30 -10.18 19.00
C GLU A 42 -5.08 -10.87 18.37
N SER A 43 -4.16 -10.09 17.82
CA SER A 43 -2.91 -10.59 17.24
C SER A 43 -1.81 -9.55 17.43
N ASP A 44 -0.55 -9.98 17.44
CA ASP A 44 0.62 -9.13 17.61
C ASP A 44 0.63 -7.97 16.58
N PRO A 45 0.58 -6.69 17.00
CA PRO A 45 0.63 -5.55 16.09
C PRO A 45 1.91 -5.46 15.24
N TYR A 46 3.00 -6.13 15.64
CA TYR A 46 4.21 -6.28 14.80
C TYR A 46 4.07 -7.31 13.69
N LYS A 47 2.97 -8.07 13.64
CA LYS A 47 2.76 -9.15 12.68
C LYS A 47 1.41 -9.09 11.97
N SER A 48 0.48 -8.27 12.43
CA SER A 48 -0.87 -8.22 11.88
C SER A 48 -1.36 -6.79 11.65
N ARG A 49 -2.16 -6.62 10.59
CA ARG A 49 -2.84 -5.36 10.28
C ARG A 49 -3.85 -4.99 11.38
N SER A 50 -4.11 -3.69 11.53
CA SER A 50 -5.06 -3.23 12.55
C SER A 50 -6.53 -3.45 12.15
N ILE A 51 -6.80 -3.45 10.85
CA ILE A 51 -8.11 -3.80 10.28
C ILE A 51 -7.95 -4.35 8.85
N TYR A 52 -8.81 -5.29 8.44
CA TYR A 52 -8.89 -5.75 7.05
C TYR A 52 -10.30 -6.25 6.67
N PRO A 53 -10.71 -6.17 5.39
CA PRO A 53 -11.96 -6.76 4.92
C PRO A 53 -11.90 -8.29 4.98
N LEU A 54 -12.99 -8.92 5.43
CA LEU A 54 -13.16 -10.36 5.29
C LEU A 54 -13.70 -10.66 3.90
N CYS A 55 -12.84 -11.16 3.02
CA CYS A 55 -13.21 -11.60 1.67
C CYS A 55 -13.58 -13.08 1.61
N THR A 56 -13.05 -13.88 2.54
CA THR A 56 -13.34 -15.29 2.72
C THR A 56 -13.45 -15.58 4.22
N LYS A 57 -14.12 -16.68 4.59
CA LYS A 57 -14.25 -17.08 6.00
C LYS A 57 -12.92 -17.42 6.66
N ASP A 58 -11.90 -17.77 5.89
CA ASP A 58 -10.62 -18.21 6.44
C ASP A 58 -9.84 -17.09 7.11
N LEU A 59 -10.11 -15.86 6.69
CA LEU A 59 -9.56 -14.65 7.28
C LEU A 59 -10.23 -14.28 8.61
N ILE A 60 -11.30 -14.96 9.04
CA ILE A 60 -11.94 -14.69 10.32
C ILE A 60 -11.03 -15.17 11.47
N PHE A 61 -10.85 -14.34 12.50
CA PHE A 61 -10.05 -14.68 13.69
C PHE A 61 -8.66 -15.25 13.38
N LEU A 62 -7.91 -14.61 12.47
CA LEU A 62 -6.53 -15.02 12.18
C LEU A 62 -5.68 -14.95 13.44
N GLU A 63 -5.09 -16.09 13.83
CA GLU A 63 -4.10 -16.14 14.90
C GLU A 63 -2.78 -15.51 14.43
N ASN A 64 -2.36 -15.87 13.21
CA ASN A 64 -1.16 -15.36 12.56
C ASN A 64 -1.50 -14.90 11.14
N GLU A 65 -1.00 -13.72 10.76
CA GLU A 65 -1.01 -13.26 9.38
C GLU A 65 0.32 -13.63 8.71
N ASP A 66 0.27 -14.23 7.52
CA ASP A 66 1.44 -14.60 6.73
C ASP A 66 1.11 -14.60 5.22
N LEU A 67 2.04 -15.06 4.38
CA LEU A 67 1.84 -15.13 2.93
C LEU A 67 0.68 -16.03 2.47
N ASN A 68 0.13 -16.90 3.33
CA ASN A 68 -1.03 -17.70 2.96
C ASN A 68 -2.28 -16.84 2.73
N ILE A 69 -2.31 -15.58 3.15
CA ILE A 69 -3.39 -14.66 2.76
C ILE A 69 -3.45 -14.38 1.25
N LEU A 70 -2.40 -14.74 0.49
CA LEU A 70 -2.37 -14.65 -0.97
C LEU A 70 -3.04 -15.84 -1.66
N LYS A 71 -3.34 -16.92 -0.92
CA LYS A 71 -3.98 -18.10 -1.48
C LYS A 71 -5.49 -17.92 -1.51
N ASN A 72 -6.14 -18.54 -2.48
CA ASN A 72 -7.56 -18.85 -2.39
C ASN A 72 -7.72 -19.90 -1.29
N ASN A 73 -7.82 -19.45 -0.04
CA ASN A 73 -8.06 -20.36 1.06
C ASN A 73 -9.54 -20.82 0.99
N THR A 74 -9.75 -22.13 1.03
CA THR A 74 -11.04 -22.79 1.23
C THR A 74 -10.95 -23.71 2.45
N CYS A 75 -10.51 -23.18 3.59
CA CYS A 75 -10.36 -23.93 4.82
C CYS A 75 -11.75 -24.43 5.26
N GLU A 76 -12.01 -25.71 5.03
CA GLU A 76 -13.28 -26.34 5.37
C GLU A 76 -13.52 -26.44 6.88
N SER A 77 -12.48 -26.26 7.71
CA SER A 77 -12.53 -26.50 9.15
C SER A 77 -13.19 -25.38 9.95
N LYS A 78 -13.22 -24.13 9.46
CA LYS A 78 -13.85 -23.01 10.18
C LYS A 78 -15.36 -23.01 9.96
N THR A 79 -16.10 -23.45 10.97
CA THR A 79 -17.57 -23.40 10.97
C THR A 79 -18.06 -22.08 11.56
N ILE A 80 -18.70 -21.26 10.73
CA ILE A 80 -19.39 -20.02 11.14
C ILE A 80 -20.88 -20.10 10.75
N PRO A 81 -21.76 -19.28 11.36
CA PRO A 81 -23.15 -19.23 10.95
C PRO A 81 -23.32 -18.85 9.47
N VAL A 82 -24.28 -19.50 8.79
CA VAL A 82 -24.56 -19.31 7.36
C VAL A 82 -24.83 -17.84 7.02
N TRP A 83 -25.53 -17.12 7.89
CA TRP A 83 -25.81 -15.71 7.68
C TRP A 83 -24.52 -14.87 7.68
N LEU A 84 -23.54 -15.19 8.52
CA LEU A 84 -22.26 -14.47 8.60
C LEU A 84 -21.40 -14.78 7.38
N GLU A 85 -21.34 -16.05 6.95
CA GLU A 85 -20.66 -16.44 5.71
C GLU A 85 -21.21 -15.68 4.50
N LYS A 86 -22.54 -15.53 4.41
CA LYS A 86 -23.18 -14.69 3.40
C LYS A 86 -22.76 -13.21 3.49
N ARG A 87 -22.65 -12.64 4.69
CA ARG A 87 -22.19 -11.24 4.86
C ARG A 87 -20.73 -11.05 4.47
N ILE A 88 -19.88 -12.04 4.72
CA ILE A 88 -18.47 -12.07 4.28
C ILE A 88 -18.41 -12.10 2.76
N HIS A 89 -19.16 -13.00 2.12
CA HIS A 89 -19.26 -13.08 0.66
C HIS A 89 -19.76 -11.76 0.03
N ASP A 90 -20.73 -11.10 0.67
CA ASP A 90 -21.23 -9.79 0.28
C ASP A 90 -20.24 -8.63 0.56
N LYS A 91 -19.04 -8.91 1.11
CA LYS A 91 -17.99 -7.94 1.47
C LYS A 91 -18.45 -6.89 2.49
N LYS A 92 -19.34 -7.28 3.40
CA LYS A 92 -19.93 -6.40 4.43
C LYS A 92 -19.23 -6.46 5.79
N VAL A 93 -18.24 -7.33 5.94
CA VAL A 93 -17.57 -7.61 7.21
C VAL A 93 -16.10 -7.21 7.15
N ALA A 94 -15.60 -6.58 8.21
CA ALA A 94 -14.17 -6.33 8.40
C ALA A 94 -13.70 -6.88 9.75
N ALA A 95 -12.46 -7.33 9.84
CA ALA A 95 -11.85 -7.77 11.07
C ALA A 95 -11.02 -6.64 11.69
N ILE A 96 -11.15 -6.42 12.99
CA ILE A 96 -10.41 -5.41 13.77
C ILE A 96 -9.53 -6.12 14.78
N ASN A 97 -8.24 -5.77 14.77
CA ASN A 97 -7.28 -6.24 15.76
C ASN A 97 -7.33 -5.37 17.02
N THR A 98 -7.83 -5.94 18.12
CA THR A 98 -8.00 -5.24 19.39
C THR A 98 -6.70 -5.06 20.18
N ALA A 99 -5.58 -5.60 19.70
CA ALA A 99 -4.26 -5.36 20.30
C ALA A 99 -3.71 -3.95 19.99
N TYR A 100 -4.29 -3.22 19.03
CA TYR A 100 -3.97 -1.81 18.81
C TYR A 100 -4.72 -0.95 19.83
N PRO A 101 -4.06 0.01 20.52
CA PRO A 101 -4.66 0.73 21.65
C PRO A 101 -5.89 1.58 21.28
N ASP A 102 -5.96 2.04 20.04
CA ASP A 102 -7.00 2.94 19.51
C ASP A 102 -7.97 2.22 18.56
N TYR A 103 -8.10 0.89 18.65
CA TYR A 103 -8.96 0.11 17.74
C TYR A 103 -10.43 0.56 17.75
N GLU A 104 -10.92 1.09 18.88
CA GLU A 104 -12.29 1.58 18.99
C GLU A 104 -12.58 2.78 18.06
N GLN A 105 -11.55 3.46 17.56
CA GLN A 105 -11.72 4.52 16.54
C GLN A 105 -12.37 3.99 15.25
N TYR A 106 -12.26 2.68 14.97
CA TYR A 106 -12.95 2.04 13.84
C TYR A 106 -14.45 1.89 14.06
N LEU A 107 -14.89 1.90 15.32
CA LEU A 107 -16.27 1.67 15.72
C LEU A 107 -17.05 2.98 15.92
N ASN A 108 -16.36 4.09 16.19
CA ASN A 108 -17.00 5.37 16.54
C ASN A 108 -17.54 6.15 15.32
N ASN A 109 -17.16 5.79 14.09
CA ASN A 109 -17.57 6.50 12.87
C ASN A 109 -18.71 5.76 12.13
N SER A 110 -19.90 5.69 12.73
CA SER A 110 -21.04 4.94 12.14
C SER A 110 -21.52 5.48 10.78
N LYS A 111 -21.18 6.74 10.41
CA LYS A 111 -21.68 7.42 9.21
C LYS A 111 -20.69 7.52 8.03
N SER A 112 -19.40 7.21 8.22
CA SER A 112 -18.37 7.20 7.16
C SER A 112 -17.31 6.18 7.54
N ASN A 113 -17.09 5.16 6.72
CA ASN A 113 -16.03 4.20 7.04
C ASN A 113 -14.68 4.92 7.02
N ASN A 114 -13.75 4.54 7.91
CA ASN A 114 -12.43 5.18 8.02
C ASN A 114 -11.61 5.17 6.72
N TYR A 115 -11.97 4.34 5.74
CA TYR A 115 -11.34 4.23 4.44
C TYR A 115 -12.02 5.05 3.32
N ASP A 116 -13.25 5.54 3.53
CA ASP A 116 -13.96 6.35 2.51
C ASP A 116 -13.22 7.67 2.21
N LYS A 117 -12.37 8.13 3.12
CA LYS A 117 -11.48 9.28 2.91
C LYS A 117 -10.26 8.99 2.02
N PHE A 118 -9.88 7.71 1.89
CA PHE A 118 -8.75 7.30 1.04
C PHE A 118 -9.18 7.06 -0.40
N ILE A 119 -10.47 6.78 -0.65
CA ILE A 119 -10.94 6.46 -1.99
C ILE A 119 -11.96 7.47 -2.48
N LYS A 120 -11.86 7.81 -3.78
CA LYS A 120 -12.90 8.53 -4.47
C LYS A 120 -13.96 7.56 -5.01
N SER A 121 -15.05 7.35 -4.28
CA SER A 121 -16.26 6.70 -4.79
C SER A 121 -17.18 7.71 -5.48
N ASN A 122 -18.15 7.24 -6.29
CA ASN A 122 -19.09 8.13 -6.98
C ASN A 122 -19.80 9.06 -5.99
N GLY A 123 -19.59 10.37 -6.15
CA GLY A 123 -20.15 11.41 -5.27
C GLY A 123 -19.25 11.86 -4.11
N SER A 124 -18.07 11.25 -3.89
CA SER A 124 -17.15 11.66 -2.83
C SER A 124 -16.21 12.81 -3.27
N LYS A 125 -15.71 13.55 -2.26
CA LYS A 125 -14.79 14.68 -2.45
C LYS A 125 -13.48 14.18 -3.05
N LYS A 126 -12.90 14.96 -3.97
CA LYS A 126 -11.55 14.72 -4.49
C LYS A 126 -10.51 14.82 -3.37
N CYS A 127 -9.43 14.05 -3.49
CA CYS A 127 -8.37 13.97 -2.48
C CYS A 127 -7.35 15.10 -2.64
N MET A 128 -6.77 15.53 -1.52
CA MET A 128 -5.58 16.39 -1.50
C MET A 128 -4.32 15.52 -1.40
N VAL A 129 -3.36 15.75 -2.30
CA VAL A 129 -2.11 14.99 -2.36
C VAL A 129 -0.94 15.93 -2.13
N ASN A 130 -0.12 15.68 -1.11
CA ASN A 130 1.08 16.46 -0.84
C ASN A 130 2.32 15.65 -1.21
N VAL A 131 3.20 16.19 -2.05
CA VAL A 131 4.44 15.54 -2.51
C VAL A 131 5.64 16.27 -1.92
N ILE A 132 6.52 15.51 -1.25
CA ILE A 132 7.78 16.03 -0.72
C ILE A 132 8.98 15.47 -1.48
N GLY A 133 9.96 16.33 -1.76
CA GLY A 133 11.15 16.00 -2.54
C GLY A 133 10.88 16.16 -4.04
N LEU A 134 11.39 17.25 -4.61
CA LEU A 134 11.11 17.71 -5.97
C LEU A 134 12.29 17.51 -6.92
N GLY A 135 12.99 16.38 -6.76
CA GLY A 135 14.00 15.90 -7.72
C GLY A 135 13.37 15.29 -8.98
N ASP A 136 14.18 14.60 -9.80
CA ASP A 136 13.74 14.03 -11.09
C ASP A 136 12.45 13.19 -10.98
N VAL A 137 12.39 12.29 -9.99
CA VAL A 137 11.21 11.44 -9.76
C VAL A 137 10.03 12.27 -9.24
N GLY A 138 10.24 13.10 -8.23
CA GLY A 138 9.16 13.85 -7.57
C GLY A 138 8.50 14.86 -8.48
N GLY A 139 9.29 15.62 -9.23
CA GLY A 139 8.78 16.55 -10.23
C GLY A 139 8.02 15.86 -11.36
N THR A 140 8.57 14.77 -11.92
CA THR A 140 7.88 13.98 -12.95
C THR A 140 6.57 13.37 -12.42
N LEU A 141 6.56 12.96 -11.15
CA LEU A 141 5.38 12.45 -10.47
C LEU A 141 4.31 13.56 -10.32
N VAL A 142 4.69 14.78 -9.91
CA VAL A 142 3.76 15.91 -9.82
C VAL A 142 3.14 16.21 -11.18
N THR A 143 3.94 16.23 -12.25
CA THR A 143 3.42 16.40 -13.63
C THR A 143 2.42 15.30 -14.00
N GLY A 144 2.71 14.04 -13.68
CA GLY A 144 1.80 12.92 -13.94
C GLY A 144 0.50 13.01 -13.14
N LEU A 145 0.57 13.33 -11.85
CA LEU A 145 -0.62 13.56 -11.02
C LEU A 145 -1.46 14.73 -11.54
N ARG A 146 -0.83 15.81 -12.01
CA ARG A 146 -1.53 16.95 -12.58
C ARG A 146 -2.30 16.58 -13.84
N LEU A 147 -1.65 15.91 -14.78
CA LEU A 147 -2.25 15.58 -16.06
C LEU A 147 -3.34 14.50 -15.96
N LEU A 148 -3.17 13.53 -15.06
CA LEU A 148 -3.98 12.32 -15.01
C LEU A 148 -4.95 12.27 -13.81
N GLY A 149 -4.70 13.08 -12.78
CA GLY A 149 -5.43 13.04 -11.51
C GLY A 149 -6.65 13.96 -11.45
N GLY A 150 -6.95 14.70 -12.51
CA GLY A 150 -8.02 15.71 -12.54
C GLY A 150 -9.39 15.24 -12.06
N GLU A 151 -9.72 13.97 -12.28
CA GLU A 151 -10.97 13.40 -11.81
C GLU A 151 -10.97 13.19 -10.29
N CYS A 152 -9.86 12.81 -9.67
CA CYS A 152 -9.82 12.34 -8.29
C CYS A 152 -9.00 13.17 -7.31
N ILE A 153 -8.19 14.11 -7.79
CA ILE A 153 -7.33 14.99 -7.00
C ILE A 153 -7.86 16.43 -7.09
N SER A 154 -8.01 17.10 -5.96
CA SER A 154 -8.42 18.51 -5.93
C SER A 154 -7.22 19.44 -6.07
N LYS A 155 -6.15 19.17 -5.33
CA LYS A 155 -4.93 19.98 -5.26
C LYS A 155 -3.73 19.09 -5.01
N ILE A 156 -2.58 19.53 -5.52
CA ILE A 156 -1.28 18.92 -5.29
C ILE A 156 -0.42 19.91 -4.50
N GLY A 157 -0.20 19.64 -3.21
CA GLY A 157 0.75 20.40 -2.42
C GLY A 157 2.18 19.95 -2.68
N ILE A 158 3.14 20.87 -2.80
CA ILE A 158 4.55 20.54 -3.06
C ILE A 158 5.48 21.16 -2.02
N TYR A 159 6.52 20.40 -1.64
CA TYR A 159 7.54 20.86 -0.71
C TYR A 159 8.92 20.25 -1.00
N ASP A 160 9.96 21.07 -0.82
CA ASP A 160 11.37 20.66 -0.85
C ASP A 160 12.14 21.55 0.13
N LYS A 161 13.35 21.15 0.53
CA LYS A 161 14.23 22.02 1.32
C LYS A 161 14.75 23.20 0.49
N ASP A 162 14.83 23.03 -0.82
CA ASP A 162 15.22 24.08 -1.75
C ASP A 162 13.99 24.90 -2.21
N PRO A 163 13.82 26.15 -1.74
CA PRO A 163 12.67 26.98 -2.12
C PRO A 163 12.65 27.30 -3.63
N ASN A 164 13.78 27.23 -4.32
CA ASN A 164 13.81 27.47 -5.78
C ASN A 164 13.18 26.29 -6.53
N LYS A 165 13.34 25.05 -6.04
CA LYS A 165 12.62 23.90 -6.62
C LYS A 165 11.12 24.02 -6.44
N ILE A 166 10.68 24.47 -5.27
CA ILE A 166 9.25 24.68 -4.99
C ILE A 166 8.69 25.70 -5.99
N LYS A 167 9.30 26.89 -6.10
CA LYS A 167 8.88 27.92 -7.07
C LYS A 167 8.89 27.42 -8.51
N ARG A 168 9.95 26.72 -8.91
CA ARG A 168 10.06 26.15 -10.26
C ARG A 168 8.89 25.24 -10.57
N TRP A 169 8.61 24.26 -9.72
CA TRP A 169 7.56 23.27 -9.96
C TRP A 169 6.15 23.87 -9.79
N GLU A 170 5.97 24.86 -8.92
CA GLU A 170 4.74 25.64 -8.85
C GLU A 170 4.46 26.33 -10.20
N TYR A 171 5.43 27.06 -10.76
CA TYR A 171 5.25 27.78 -12.02
C TYR A 171 5.09 26.82 -13.21
N GLU A 172 6.07 25.95 -13.45
CA GLU A 172 6.08 25.09 -14.64
C GLU A 172 4.87 24.15 -14.66
N CYS A 173 4.44 23.59 -13.52
CA CYS A 173 3.26 22.74 -13.53
C CYS A 173 1.98 23.54 -13.78
N ASN A 174 1.81 24.71 -13.17
CA ASN A 174 0.58 25.48 -13.33
C ASN A 174 0.43 26.11 -14.72
N GLU A 175 1.52 26.28 -15.47
CA GLU A 175 1.51 26.71 -16.87
C GLU A 175 1.04 25.62 -17.85
N ILE A 176 0.91 24.36 -17.42
CA ILE A 176 0.39 23.28 -18.24
C ILE A 176 -1.13 23.45 -18.43
N LEU A 177 -1.55 23.61 -19.69
CA LEU A 177 -2.93 23.78 -20.12
C LEU A 177 -3.26 22.86 -21.31
N SER A 178 -4.48 22.31 -21.33
CA SER A 178 -5.00 21.55 -22.47
C SER A 178 -5.82 22.46 -23.40
N PRO A 179 -5.76 22.27 -24.72
CA PRO A 179 -6.73 22.85 -25.66
C PRO A 179 -8.17 22.40 -25.40
N ASP A 180 -8.37 21.22 -24.79
CA ASP A 180 -9.69 20.77 -24.34
C ASP A 180 -10.06 21.42 -23.01
N THR A 181 -10.96 22.40 -23.08
CA THR A 181 -11.45 23.17 -21.92
C THR A 181 -12.27 22.35 -20.92
N LYS A 182 -12.63 21.10 -21.26
CA LYS A 182 -13.34 20.20 -20.33
C LYS A 182 -12.37 19.47 -19.39
N LEU A 183 -11.08 19.38 -19.73
CA LEU A 183 -10.09 18.76 -18.86
C LEU A 183 -9.79 19.69 -17.69
N ILE A 184 -9.97 19.15 -16.47
CA ILE A 184 -9.69 19.87 -15.23
C ILE A 184 -8.38 19.33 -14.67
N PHE A 185 -7.39 20.20 -14.51
CA PHE A 185 -6.14 19.85 -13.82
C PHE A 185 -6.20 20.30 -12.36
N PRO A 186 -5.70 19.49 -11.41
CA PRO A 186 -5.53 19.92 -10.04
C PRO A 186 -4.46 21.01 -9.98
N GLU A 187 -4.75 22.05 -9.21
CA GLU A 187 -3.82 23.13 -8.92
C GLU A 187 -2.62 22.60 -8.14
N VAL A 188 -1.41 23.06 -8.50
CA VAL A 188 -0.18 22.77 -7.74
C VAL A 188 0.11 23.94 -6.83
N ILE A 189 0.23 23.71 -5.52
CA ILE A 189 0.42 24.78 -4.53
C ILE A 189 1.69 24.56 -3.70
N PRO A 190 2.47 25.62 -3.41
CA PRO A 190 3.59 25.53 -2.49
C PRO A 190 3.09 25.31 -1.06
N LEU A 191 3.80 24.50 -0.29
CA LEU A 191 3.50 24.26 1.13
C LEU A 191 4.66 24.70 2.02
N ASN A 192 4.33 24.98 3.28
CA ASN A 192 5.29 24.97 4.38
C ASN A 192 5.27 23.63 5.14
N GLU A 193 6.24 23.42 6.02
CA GLU A 193 6.40 22.15 6.75
C GLU A 193 5.22 21.82 7.67
N ALA A 194 4.55 22.83 8.23
CA ALA A 194 3.40 22.63 9.11
C ALA A 194 2.15 22.14 8.36
N GLU A 195 2.10 22.31 7.04
CA GLU A 195 0.96 21.93 6.20
C GLU A 195 1.08 20.53 5.59
N LEU A 196 2.24 19.87 5.73
CA LEU A 196 2.54 18.63 5.00
C LEU A 196 1.54 17.51 5.25
N PHE A 197 1.00 17.40 6.47
CA PHE A 197 0.04 16.37 6.86
C PHE A 197 -1.42 16.83 6.79
N ASN A 198 -1.69 18.04 6.28
CA ASN A 198 -3.04 18.53 5.98
C ASN A 198 -3.50 18.03 4.60
N CYS A 199 -3.50 16.71 4.42
CA CYS A 199 -3.84 16.06 3.15
C CYS A 199 -4.45 14.67 3.37
N ASP A 200 -4.95 14.08 2.29
CA ASP A 200 -5.39 12.68 2.28
C ASP A 200 -4.23 11.74 1.94
N TYR A 201 -3.27 12.21 1.15
CA TYR A 201 -2.09 11.47 0.72
C TYR A 201 -0.83 12.30 0.92
N PHE A 202 0.08 11.82 1.77
CA PHE A 202 1.44 12.33 1.90
C PHE A 202 2.39 11.44 1.11
N VAL A 203 3.09 11.99 0.12
CA VAL A 203 3.98 11.27 -0.80
C VAL A 203 5.43 11.60 -0.51
N PHE A 204 6.14 10.65 0.09
CA PHE A 204 7.56 10.69 0.35
C PHE A 204 8.36 10.35 -0.91
N CYS A 205 8.93 11.38 -1.55
CA CYS A 205 9.78 11.27 -2.74
C CYS A 205 11.17 11.90 -2.54
N VAL A 206 11.68 11.88 -1.30
CA VAL A 206 13.02 12.37 -0.96
C VAL A 206 14.06 11.28 -1.18
N SER A 207 15.17 11.61 -1.85
CA SER A 207 16.31 10.70 -1.96
C SER A 207 17.62 11.41 -1.68
N VAL A 208 18.44 10.80 -0.83
CA VAL A 208 19.84 11.13 -0.60
C VAL A 208 20.71 10.05 -1.26
N GLY A 209 21.80 10.46 -1.88
CA GLY A 209 22.84 9.53 -2.31
C GLY A 209 22.45 8.58 -3.46
N VAL A 210 21.65 9.04 -4.43
CA VAL A 210 21.57 8.33 -5.72
C VAL A 210 22.95 8.40 -6.36
N PRO A 211 23.67 7.28 -6.55
CA PRO A 211 25.02 7.35 -7.07
C PRO A 211 25.00 7.92 -8.49
N PRO A 212 25.98 8.79 -8.83
CA PRO A 212 26.18 9.23 -10.20
C PRO A 212 26.45 8.02 -11.12
N LEU A 213 26.37 8.25 -12.44
CA LEU A 213 26.72 7.23 -13.42
C LEU A 213 28.17 6.76 -13.16
N GLY A 214 28.41 5.45 -13.16
CA GLY A 214 29.73 4.84 -12.94
C GLY A 214 30.01 4.30 -11.52
N CYS A 215 29.11 4.48 -10.54
CA CYS A 215 29.28 3.98 -9.17
C CYS A 215 28.44 2.72 -8.88
N GLU A 216 28.48 1.71 -9.77
CA GLU A 216 27.59 0.53 -9.71
C GLU A 216 28.10 -0.60 -8.79
N ASN A 217 29.35 -0.52 -8.30
CA ASN A 217 30.03 -1.59 -7.55
C ASN A 217 29.85 -1.52 -6.02
N THR A 218 29.08 -0.58 -5.48
CA THR A 218 28.79 -0.46 -4.03
C THR A 218 27.38 -0.98 -3.74
N ASP A 219 27.09 -1.43 -2.51
CA ASP A 219 25.72 -1.78 -2.13
C ASP A 219 24.85 -0.51 -2.02
N VAL A 220 24.45 0.00 -3.17
CA VAL A 220 23.70 1.25 -3.37
C VAL A 220 22.44 1.25 -2.51
N ARG A 221 21.83 0.08 -2.33
CA ARG A 221 20.57 -0.08 -1.59
C ARG A 221 20.77 0.18 -0.10
N LEU A 222 21.89 -0.28 0.48
CA LEU A 222 22.26 0.03 1.88
C LEU A 222 22.64 1.49 2.08
N ILE A 223 23.37 2.09 1.14
CA ILE A 223 23.75 3.51 1.21
C ILE A 223 22.50 4.40 1.16
N GLN A 224 21.61 4.14 0.19
CA GLN A 224 20.33 4.85 0.08
C GLN A 224 19.47 4.64 1.33
N TYR A 225 19.43 3.42 1.88
CA TYR A 225 18.71 3.17 3.13
C TYR A 225 19.27 4.01 4.28
N SER A 226 20.59 4.05 4.48
CA SER A 226 21.21 4.82 5.58
C SER A 226 20.87 6.32 5.50
N GLY A 227 20.87 6.90 4.29
CA GLY A 227 20.49 8.30 4.09
C GLY A 227 18.98 8.54 4.24
N ASN A 228 18.17 7.77 3.52
CA ASN A 228 16.72 7.98 3.43
C ASN A 228 15.98 7.56 4.71
N SER A 229 16.50 6.58 5.46
CA SER A 229 15.90 6.11 6.72
C SER A 229 15.83 7.20 7.79
N LYS A 230 16.87 8.04 7.91
CA LYS A 230 16.89 9.18 8.84
C LYS A 230 15.83 10.23 8.47
N ILE A 231 15.64 10.45 7.18
CA ILE A 231 14.67 11.44 6.69
C ILE A 231 13.25 10.92 6.87
N ILE A 232 12.98 9.68 6.47
CA ILE A 232 11.62 9.12 6.62
C ILE A 232 11.26 8.94 8.10
N GLU A 233 12.23 8.66 8.98
CA GLU A 233 12.03 8.66 10.43
C GLU A 233 11.50 10.00 10.94
N TYR A 234 12.11 11.10 10.52
CA TYR A 234 11.64 12.45 10.87
C TYR A 234 10.18 12.66 10.45
N TYR A 235 9.84 12.36 9.19
CA TYR A 235 8.47 12.54 8.70
C TYR A 235 7.48 11.55 9.33
N ALA A 236 7.90 10.33 9.68
CA ALA A 236 7.05 9.36 10.38
C ALA A 236 6.69 9.84 11.79
N LYS A 237 7.67 10.40 12.52
CA LYS A 237 7.44 11.04 13.82
C LYS A 237 6.57 12.31 13.69
N LEU A 238 6.78 13.09 12.64
CA LEU A 238 5.95 14.26 12.36
C LEU A 238 4.50 13.87 11.99
N ALA A 239 4.31 12.76 11.27
CA ALA A 239 2.99 12.20 10.98
C ALA A 239 2.27 11.81 12.27
N ARG A 240 2.96 11.13 13.20
CA ARG A 240 2.45 10.81 14.54
C ARG A 240 2.04 12.09 15.29
N LYS A 241 2.93 13.09 15.36
CA LYS A 241 2.68 14.37 16.06
C LYS A 241 1.43 15.09 15.53
N ASN A 242 1.22 15.06 14.22
CA ASN A 242 0.05 15.64 13.55
C ASN A 242 -1.18 14.72 13.56
N LYS A 243 -1.12 13.56 14.23
CA LYS A 243 -2.17 12.53 14.25
C LYS A 243 -2.67 12.19 12.84
N PHE A 244 -1.74 12.11 11.89
CA PHE A 244 -2.06 11.99 10.47
C PHE A 244 -2.94 10.76 10.21
N LYS A 245 -4.09 11.01 9.60
CA LYS A 245 -5.09 9.98 9.31
C LYS A 245 -5.10 9.56 7.83
N GLY A 246 -4.30 10.20 6.97
CA GLY A 246 -4.18 9.93 5.52
C GLY A 246 -3.34 8.70 5.18
N ILE A 247 -3.05 8.51 3.88
CA ILE A 247 -2.09 7.54 3.35
C ILE A 247 -0.68 8.14 3.33
N PHE A 248 0.27 7.46 3.96
CA PHE A 248 1.70 7.70 3.88
C PHE A 248 2.30 6.87 2.73
N ALA A 249 2.39 7.49 1.56
CA ALA A 249 2.91 6.92 0.33
C ALA A 249 4.43 7.06 0.25
N VAL A 250 5.15 5.96 0.08
CA VAL A 250 6.61 5.92 -0.05
C VAL A 250 6.98 5.58 -1.49
N VAL A 251 7.64 6.51 -2.18
CA VAL A 251 8.13 6.32 -3.56
C VAL A 251 9.64 6.11 -3.59
N SER A 252 10.36 6.69 -2.61
CA SER A 252 11.81 6.62 -2.54
C SER A 252 12.35 5.21 -2.28
N ASP A 253 13.53 4.91 -2.83
CA ASP A 253 14.23 3.66 -2.60
C ASP A 253 15.05 3.66 -1.29
N PRO A 254 15.23 2.48 -0.65
CA PRO A 254 14.54 1.22 -0.92
C PRO A 254 13.13 1.20 -0.32
N VAL A 255 12.13 1.23 -1.21
CA VAL A 255 10.71 1.50 -0.90
C VAL A 255 10.19 0.66 0.27
N ASP A 256 10.36 -0.66 0.19
CA ASP A 256 9.74 -1.58 1.14
C ASP A 256 10.38 -1.49 2.54
N LEU A 257 11.69 -1.27 2.60
CA LEU A 257 12.42 -1.09 3.86
C LEU A 257 12.06 0.25 4.51
N LEU A 258 11.90 1.30 3.70
CA LEU A 258 11.46 2.61 4.18
C LEU A 258 10.01 2.57 4.70
N CYS A 259 9.13 1.76 4.11
CA CYS A 259 7.78 1.52 4.67
C CYS A 259 7.86 0.90 6.07
N ASN A 260 8.70 -0.12 6.27
CA ASN A 260 8.93 -0.71 7.59
C ASN A 260 9.49 0.33 8.58
N LYS A 261 10.48 1.13 8.16
CA LYS A 261 11.05 2.20 9.00
C LYS A 261 9.99 3.24 9.39
N ALA A 262 9.12 3.65 8.46
CA ALA A 262 8.04 4.58 8.76
C ALA A 262 7.03 4.01 9.79
N PHE A 263 6.69 2.72 9.65
CA PHE A 263 5.83 2.03 10.61
C PHE A 263 6.47 1.99 11.99
N MET A 264 7.71 1.52 12.09
CA MET A 264 8.40 1.39 13.38
C MET A 264 8.59 2.74 14.08
N GLU A 265 9.01 3.78 13.35
CA GLU A 265 9.35 5.06 13.97
C GLU A 265 8.13 5.92 14.30
N SER A 266 7.06 5.84 13.52
CA SER A 266 5.81 6.54 13.88
C SER A 266 5.14 5.93 15.12
N ASN A 267 5.37 4.65 15.41
CA ASN A 267 4.76 3.94 16.53
C ASN A 267 5.60 3.96 17.82
N LYS A 268 6.72 4.69 17.84
CA LYS A 268 7.49 5.01 19.06
C LYS A 268 7.04 6.34 19.64
N ASN A 269 6.92 6.41 20.96
CA ASN A 269 6.69 7.66 21.68
C ASN A 269 7.98 8.48 21.85
N GLU A 270 7.88 9.61 22.56
CA GLU A 270 9.01 10.54 22.79
C GLU A 270 10.17 9.89 23.56
N ASN A 271 9.91 8.85 24.35
CA ASN A 271 10.91 8.07 25.07
C ASN A 271 11.47 6.90 24.24
N GLY A 272 11.07 6.76 22.97
CA GLY A 272 11.50 5.67 22.08
C GLY A 272 10.81 4.33 22.33
N ILE A 273 9.79 4.27 23.20
CA ILE A 273 9.03 3.06 23.51
C ILE A 273 7.90 2.89 22.49
N THR A 274 7.76 1.70 21.91
CA THR A 274 6.66 1.40 20.99
C THR A 274 5.33 1.29 21.74
N ASP A 275 4.34 2.06 21.32
CA ASP A 275 2.98 2.05 21.88
C ASP A 275 1.87 1.86 20.82
N PHE A 276 2.24 1.81 19.54
CA PHE A 276 1.32 1.64 18.42
C PHE A 276 0.29 2.77 18.21
N GLU A 277 0.53 3.98 18.73
CA GLU A 277 -0.32 5.15 18.51
C GLU A 277 0.03 5.97 17.25
N GLY A 278 0.93 5.45 16.41
CA GLY A 278 1.41 6.07 15.18
C GLY A 278 0.61 5.72 13.94
N LEU A 279 1.32 5.64 12.80
CA LEU A 279 0.73 5.20 11.54
C LEU A 279 0.35 3.72 11.62
N LYS A 280 -0.87 3.40 11.19
CA LYS A 280 -1.33 2.01 11.06
C LYS A 280 -0.76 1.35 9.80
N PRO A 281 -0.62 0.02 9.76
CA PRO A 281 -0.07 -0.67 8.59
C PRO A 281 -0.80 -0.34 7.29
N GLU A 282 -2.12 -0.22 7.31
CA GLU A 282 -2.95 0.14 6.15
C GLU A 282 -2.74 1.58 5.63
N GLN A 283 -2.19 2.48 6.45
CA GLN A 283 -1.91 3.86 6.08
C GLN A 283 -0.61 3.95 5.28
N ILE A 284 0.29 2.98 5.43
CA ILE A 284 1.61 3.01 4.78
C ILE A 284 1.57 2.20 3.50
N ARG A 285 2.04 2.78 2.40
CA ARG A 285 2.08 2.12 1.09
C ARG A 285 3.36 2.43 0.35
N GLY A 286 4.00 1.37 -0.14
CA GLY A 286 5.19 1.49 -0.98
C GLY A 286 4.84 1.46 -2.46
N TYR A 287 5.36 2.40 -3.23
CA TYR A 287 5.13 2.53 -4.66
C TYR A 287 6.42 2.23 -5.43
N GLY A 288 6.78 0.95 -5.48
CA GLY A 288 7.93 0.45 -6.25
C GLY A 288 7.57 -0.67 -7.23
N LEU A 289 6.53 -1.45 -6.96
CA LEU A 289 6.21 -2.63 -7.75
C LEU A 289 5.59 -2.33 -9.11
N GLY A 290 4.83 -1.24 -9.24
CA GLY A 290 4.17 -0.83 -10.49
C GLY A 290 5.11 -0.75 -11.71
N VAL A 291 6.28 -0.11 -11.56
CA VAL A 291 7.28 -0.04 -12.63
C VAL A 291 7.91 -1.40 -12.92
N MET A 292 8.02 -2.30 -11.94
CA MET A 292 8.55 -3.65 -12.17
C MET A 292 7.58 -4.49 -13.00
N PHE A 293 6.28 -4.40 -12.70
CA PHE A 293 5.24 -5.02 -13.53
C PHE A 293 5.23 -4.41 -14.95
N ALA A 294 5.30 -3.08 -15.08
CA ALA A 294 5.34 -2.41 -16.37
C ALA A 294 6.56 -2.80 -17.22
N ARG A 295 7.74 -2.95 -16.60
CA ARG A 295 8.95 -3.44 -17.26
C ARG A 295 8.79 -4.88 -17.71
N ALA A 296 8.24 -5.76 -16.86
CA ALA A 296 7.95 -7.13 -17.25
C ALA A 296 6.98 -7.19 -18.43
N ALA A 297 5.92 -6.36 -18.43
CA ALA A 297 4.96 -6.26 -19.52
C ALA A 297 5.61 -5.77 -20.83
N TYR A 298 6.56 -4.84 -20.75
CA TYR A 298 7.32 -4.39 -21.93
C TYR A 298 8.13 -5.54 -22.55
N TYR A 299 8.82 -6.33 -21.72
CA TYR A 299 9.64 -7.46 -22.21
C TYR A 299 8.81 -8.66 -22.63
N ALA A 300 7.65 -8.88 -22.02
CA ALA A 300 6.74 -9.96 -22.38
C ALA A 300 6.33 -9.92 -23.86
N LYS A 301 6.23 -8.73 -24.46
CA LYS A 301 5.94 -8.55 -25.90
C LYS A 301 6.95 -9.22 -26.84
N GLN A 302 8.14 -9.60 -26.34
CA GLN A 302 9.19 -10.25 -27.12
C GLN A 302 9.08 -11.78 -27.13
N TYR A 303 8.13 -12.36 -26.38
CA TYR A 303 7.99 -13.79 -26.20
C TYR A 303 6.53 -14.19 -26.45
N ALA A 304 6.30 -15.09 -27.41
CA ALA A 304 4.95 -15.56 -27.74
C ALA A 304 4.28 -16.24 -26.53
N GLU A 305 5.06 -16.96 -25.73
CA GLU A 305 4.62 -17.63 -24.50
C GLU A 305 4.22 -16.66 -23.37
N ALA A 306 4.41 -15.36 -23.57
CA ALA A 306 4.04 -14.30 -22.63
C ALA A 306 3.04 -13.28 -23.23
N GLU A 307 2.38 -13.60 -24.35
CA GLU A 307 1.45 -12.67 -25.02
C GLU A 307 0.33 -12.16 -24.09
N ASN A 308 -0.14 -13.01 -23.18
CA ASN A 308 -1.23 -12.70 -22.25
C ASN A 308 -0.76 -12.08 -20.93
N PHE A 309 0.53 -11.74 -20.80
CA PHE A 309 1.14 -11.24 -19.55
C PHE A 309 0.38 -10.06 -18.95
N ILE A 310 -0.10 -9.13 -19.79
CA ILE A 310 -0.77 -7.92 -19.28
C ILE A 310 -2.05 -8.23 -18.50
N TYR A 311 -2.72 -9.34 -18.83
CA TYR A 311 -3.97 -9.78 -18.18
C TYR A 311 -3.72 -10.84 -17.11
N LYS A 312 -2.83 -11.80 -17.40
CA LYS A 312 -2.61 -13.00 -16.59
C LYS A 312 -1.34 -12.96 -15.74
N GLY A 313 -0.36 -12.17 -16.12
CA GLY A 313 0.89 -12.03 -15.40
C GLY A 313 0.73 -11.29 -14.08
N ARG A 314 1.63 -11.56 -13.13
CA ARG A 314 1.64 -10.95 -11.79
C ARG A 314 3.05 -10.64 -11.32
N ALA A 315 3.17 -9.62 -10.48
CA ALA A 315 4.40 -9.23 -9.83
C ALA A 315 4.25 -9.35 -8.31
N PHE A 316 5.30 -9.86 -7.65
CA PHE A 316 5.36 -10.06 -6.22
C PHE A 316 6.72 -9.66 -5.66
N GLY A 317 6.73 -9.22 -4.40
CA GLY A 317 7.93 -8.96 -3.64
C GLY A 317 8.49 -7.55 -3.78
N PRO A 318 9.73 -7.34 -3.28
CA PRO A 318 10.29 -6.01 -3.14
C PRO A 318 10.65 -5.37 -4.48
N HIS A 319 10.80 -4.04 -4.48
CA HIS A 319 11.36 -3.32 -5.62
C HIS A 319 12.84 -3.68 -5.82
N GLY A 320 13.17 -4.44 -6.86
CA GLY A 320 14.54 -4.81 -7.22
C GLY A 320 14.90 -6.25 -6.81
N LYS A 321 16.02 -6.44 -6.09
CA LYS A 321 16.46 -7.78 -5.65
C LYS A 321 15.38 -8.42 -4.78
N GLY A 322 14.97 -9.64 -5.14
CA GLY A 322 13.87 -10.39 -4.54
C GLY A 322 12.56 -10.32 -5.33
N LEU A 323 12.46 -9.53 -6.39
CA LEU A 323 11.27 -9.51 -7.26
C LEU A 323 10.97 -10.90 -7.82
N VAL A 324 9.68 -11.26 -7.87
CA VAL A 324 9.18 -12.44 -8.56
C VAL A 324 8.12 -12.01 -9.57
N ILE A 325 8.33 -12.35 -10.85
CA ILE A 325 7.33 -12.19 -11.90
C ILE A 325 6.77 -13.56 -12.26
N ALA A 326 5.45 -13.69 -12.27
CA ALA A 326 4.74 -14.81 -12.88
C ALA A 326 4.26 -14.38 -14.28
N ASN A 327 4.62 -15.14 -15.32
CA ASN A 327 4.21 -14.84 -16.69
C ASN A 327 2.68 -14.94 -16.86
N ASP A 328 2.09 -15.94 -16.20
CA ASP A 328 0.68 -16.25 -16.14
C ASP A 328 0.43 -16.92 -14.78
N ILE A 329 -0.56 -16.44 -14.05
CA ILE A 329 -0.86 -16.95 -12.71
C ILE A 329 -1.61 -18.29 -12.74
N ASP A 330 -2.38 -18.54 -13.79
CA ASP A 330 -3.18 -19.75 -13.97
C ASP A 330 -2.36 -20.83 -14.69
N ASN A 331 -1.54 -20.44 -15.68
CA ASN A 331 -0.68 -21.33 -16.47
C ASN A 331 0.81 -20.98 -16.31
N TYR A 332 1.32 -21.15 -15.08
CA TYR A 332 2.67 -20.75 -14.71
C TYR A 332 3.76 -21.46 -15.54
N ASN A 333 4.56 -20.67 -16.25
CA ASN A 333 5.78 -21.12 -16.92
C ASN A 333 7.01 -20.54 -16.21
N ASN A 334 7.72 -21.43 -15.49
CA ASN A 334 8.91 -21.08 -14.73
C ASN A 334 10.01 -20.39 -15.55
N LYS A 335 10.29 -20.91 -16.76
CA LYS A 335 11.39 -20.41 -17.61
C LYS A 335 11.10 -19.00 -18.11
N ILE A 336 9.89 -18.76 -18.60
CA ILE A 336 9.47 -17.43 -19.07
C ILE A 336 9.40 -16.44 -17.90
N SER A 337 8.87 -16.87 -16.76
CA SER A 337 8.81 -16.08 -15.53
C SER A 337 10.20 -15.61 -15.06
N GLU A 338 11.22 -16.46 -15.10
CA GLU A 338 12.60 -16.09 -14.76
C GLU A 338 13.21 -15.09 -15.74
N ILE A 339 12.94 -15.27 -17.03
CA ILE A 339 13.38 -14.33 -18.08
C ILE A 339 12.78 -12.95 -17.83
N LEU A 340 11.45 -12.87 -17.60
CA LEU A 340 10.76 -11.61 -17.33
C LEU A 340 11.20 -10.97 -16.02
N THR A 341 11.40 -11.76 -14.96
CA THR A 341 11.92 -11.30 -13.68
C THR A 341 13.30 -10.65 -13.86
N THR A 342 14.22 -11.36 -14.52
CA THR A 342 15.57 -10.87 -14.79
C THR A 342 15.54 -9.60 -15.66
N ALA A 343 14.72 -9.58 -16.71
CA ALA A 343 14.62 -8.44 -17.60
C ALA A 343 14.06 -7.19 -16.88
N ALA A 344 13.07 -7.37 -16.00
CA ALA A 344 12.51 -6.29 -15.19
C ALA A 344 13.53 -5.71 -14.20
N ILE A 345 14.29 -6.57 -13.50
CA ILE A 345 15.35 -6.16 -12.58
C ILE A 345 16.45 -5.37 -13.31
N LYS A 346 16.91 -5.86 -14.47
CA LYS A 346 18.01 -5.26 -15.24
C LYS A 346 17.60 -4.09 -16.13
N ALA A 347 16.32 -3.74 -16.19
CA ALA A 347 15.82 -2.70 -17.08
C ALA A 347 16.44 -1.32 -16.79
N ASN A 348 16.74 -1.03 -15.52
CA ASN A 348 17.39 0.21 -15.11
C ASN A 348 18.83 0.34 -15.67
N LEU A 349 19.57 -0.76 -15.76
CA LEU A 349 20.94 -0.80 -16.30
C LEU A 349 20.94 -0.43 -17.78
N LYS A 350 19.93 -0.85 -18.55
CA LYS A 350 19.84 -0.47 -19.96
C LYS A 350 19.71 1.04 -20.15
N ILE A 351 18.93 1.71 -19.30
CA ILE A 351 18.79 3.18 -19.34
C ILE A 351 20.10 3.87 -18.93
N ARG A 352 20.80 3.32 -17.93
CA ARG A 352 22.13 3.82 -17.52
C ARG A 352 23.17 3.66 -18.62
N ASN A 353 23.14 2.55 -19.36
CA ASN A 353 24.01 2.32 -20.52
C ASN A 353 23.73 3.32 -21.65
N CYS A 354 22.51 3.87 -21.74
CA CYS A 354 22.18 4.98 -22.63
C CYS A 354 22.64 6.35 -22.10
N GLY A 355 23.29 6.42 -20.94
CA GLY A 355 23.78 7.66 -20.32
C GLY A 355 22.74 8.42 -19.49
N PHE A 356 21.59 7.80 -19.16
CA PHE A 356 20.50 8.49 -18.46
C PHE A 356 20.17 7.84 -17.11
N LYS A 357 19.69 8.67 -16.17
CA LYS A 357 19.12 8.18 -14.90
C LYS A 357 17.70 7.64 -15.16
N PRO A 358 17.35 6.44 -14.67
CA PRO A 358 16.02 5.89 -14.85
C PRO A 358 15.04 6.47 -13.81
N PHE A 359 14.32 7.55 -14.16
CA PHE A 359 13.32 8.16 -13.26
C PHE A 359 11.92 8.30 -13.86
N VAL A 360 11.78 8.39 -15.18
CA VAL A 360 10.49 8.63 -15.85
C VAL A 360 9.48 7.51 -15.60
N ALA A 361 9.83 6.27 -15.96
CA ALA A 361 8.94 5.12 -15.74
C ALA A 361 8.66 4.86 -14.25
N PRO A 362 9.64 4.96 -13.32
CA PRO A 362 9.35 4.93 -11.88
C PRO A 362 8.34 6.00 -11.43
N ALA A 363 8.53 7.27 -11.83
CA ALA A 363 7.66 8.38 -11.42
C ALA A 363 6.23 8.25 -11.95
N LEU A 364 6.06 7.74 -13.17
CA LEU A 364 4.75 7.60 -13.81
C LEU A 364 4.06 6.28 -13.45
N SER A 365 4.71 5.13 -13.66
CA SER A 365 4.09 3.82 -13.43
C SER A 365 3.92 3.48 -11.96
N SER A 366 4.98 3.65 -11.15
CA SER A 366 4.88 3.40 -9.71
C SER A 366 4.31 4.59 -8.95
N GLY A 367 4.71 5.82 -9.29
CA GLY A 367 4.21 7.01 -8.62
C GLY A 367 2.79 7.38 -9.05
N SER A 368 2.70 8.16 -10.12
CA SER A 368 1.46 8.84 -10.52
C SER A 368 0.29 7.90 -10.76
N LEU A 369 0.46 6.91 -11.65
CA LEU A 369 -0.61 5.99 -12.04
C LEU A 369 -1.05 5.13 -10.86
N SER A 370 -0.11 4.53 -10.11
CA SER A 370 -0.49 3.64 -9.00
C SER A 370 -1.12 4.40 -7.82
N ILE A 371 -0.70 5.65 -7.56
CA ILE A 371 -1.37 6.52 -6.56
C ILE A 371 -2.78 6.87 -7.04
N ILE A 372 -2.96 7.25 -8.30
CA ILE A 372 -4.30 7.55 -8.87
C ILE A 372 -5.20 6.31 -8.78
N GLU A 373 -4.71 5.13 -9.16
CA GLU A 373 -5.49 3.88 -9.05
C GLU A 373 -5.83 3.56 -7.59
N THR A 374 -4.92 3.84 -6.65
CA THR A 374 -5.20 3.69 -5.21
C THR A 374 -6.32 4.63 -4.77
N ILE A 375 -6.27 5.92 -5.16
CA ILE A 375 -7.32 6.89 -4.88
C ILE A 375 -8.64 6.46 -5.52
N LYS A 376 -8.63 5.88 -6.73
CA LYS A 376 -9.84 5.39 -7.39
C LYS A 376 -10.39 4.08 -6.78
N GLY A 377 -9.70 3.47 -5.82
CA GLY A 377 -10.06 2.17 -5.25
C GLY A 377 -9.86 1.00 -6.23
N ASN A 378 -9.04 1.22 -7.27
CA ASN A 378 -8.74 0.24 -8.31
C ASN A 378 -7.54 -0.63 -7.94
N TRP A 379 -7.42 -1.75 -8.64
CA TRP A 379 -6.29 -2.66 -8.51
C TRP A 379 -5.01 -1.99 -8.99
N ASN A 380 -3.96 -2.07 -8.16
CA ASN A 380 -2.63 -1.59 -8.49
C ASN A 380 -1.56 -2.50 -7.87
N TYR A 381 -0.31 -2.25 -8.26
CA TYR A 381 0.85 -2.94 -7.70
C TYR A 381 1.58 -2.03 -6.73
N SER A 382 1.33 -2.24 -5.45
CA SER A 382 1.98 -1.54 -4.36
C SER A 382 2.42 -2.52 -3.27
N THR A 383 3.29 -2.04 -2.40
CA THR A 383 3.71 -2.73 -1.20
C THR A 383 2.70 -2.46 -0.10
N THR A 384 2.24 -3.52 0.57
CA THR A 384 1.32 -3.50 1.72
C THR A 384 1.88 -4.36 2.84
N TYR A 385 1.42 -4.12 4.06
CA TYR A 385 1.76 -4.96 5.20
C TYR A 385 1.14 -6.35 5.08
N ILE A 386 1.98 -7.37 5.25
CA ILE A 386 1.63 -8.79 5.29
C ILE A 386 2.52 -9.42 6.34
N GLY A 387 1.95 -9.97 7.41
CA GLY A 387 2.66 -10.89 8.31
C GLY A 387 3.94 -10.33 8.97
N GLY A 388 3.97 -9.02 9.24
CA GLY A 388 5.12 -8.36 9.86
C GLY A 388 6.10 -7.67 8.91
N ASN A 389 5.81 -7.64 7.60
CA ASN A 389 6.66 -6.97 6.63
C ASN A 389 5.84 -6.28 5.54
N PHE A 390 6.41 -5.23 4.94
CA PHE A 390 5.86 -4.59 3.76
C PHE A 390 6.31 -5.34 2.50
N PHE A 391 5.37 -6.01 1.82
CA PHE A 391 5.63 -6.85 0.65
C PHE A 391 4.78 -6.42 -0.56
N GLY A 392 5.41 -6.37 -1.74
CA GLY A 392 4.78 -5.95 -2.99
C GLY A 392 3.80 -7.01 -3.51
N VAL A 393 2.54 -6.63 -3.74
CA VAL A 393 1.50 -7.50 -4.31
C VAL A 393 0.47 -6.65 -5.08
N LYS A 394 -0.37 -7.30 -5.89
CA LYS A 394 -1.55 -6.65 -6.46
C LYS A 394 -2.63 -6.48 -5.40
N ASN A 395 -3.09 -5.25 -5.18
CA ASN A 395 -4.03 -4.93 -4.10
C ASN A 395 -4.89 -3.70 -4.46
N ARG A 396 -5.92 -3.42 -3.65
CA ARG A 396 -6.77 -2.22 -3.77
C ARG A 396 -7.38 -1.81 -2.43
N ILE A 397 -7.68 -0.53 -2.27
CA ILE A 397 -8.44 -0.03 -1.13
C ILE A 397 -9.94 -0.09 -1.41
N THR A 398 -10.70 -0.52 -0.41
CA THR A 398 -12.16 -0.41 -0.37
C THR A 398 -12.61 0.37 0.86
N SER A 399 -13.88 0.71 0.96
CA SER A 399 -14.47 1.34 2.14
C SER A 399 -14.28 0.52 3.43
N LYS A 400 -14.00 -0.78 3.34
CA LYS A 400 -13.76 -1.66 4.49
C LYS A 400 -12.28 -1.95 4.77
N GLY A 401 -11.38 -1.51 3.90
CA GLY A 401 -9.94 -1.73 4.04
C GLY A 401 -9.25 -2.24 2.77
N ASN A 402 -7.98 -2.62 2.94
CA ASN A 402 -7.14 -3.12 1.85
C ASN A 402 -7.47 -4.59 1.51
N ILE A 403 -7.78 -4.85 0.24
CA ILE A 403 -7.95 -6.19 -0.32
C ILE A 403 -6.73 -6.55 -1.15
N ILE A 404 -6.22 -7.77 -0.95
CA ILE A 404 -5.13 -8.34 -1.73
C ILE A 404 -5.72 -9.36 -2.70
N GLU A 405 -5.21 -9.43 -3.93
CA GLU A 405 -5.64 -10.44 -4.90
C GLU A 405 -5.14 -11.82 -4.46
N THR A 406 -6.01 -12.82 -4.51
CA THR A 406 -5.74 -14.19 -4.07
C THR A 406 -5.71 -15.15 -5.26
N TYR A 407 -4.99 -16.26 -5.12
CA TYR A 407 -4.72 -17.19 -6.23
C TYR A 407 -4.62 -18.65 -5.79
N ASP A 408 -4.87 -19.55 -6.73
CA ASP A 408 -4.50 -20.95 -6.64
C ASP A 408 -3.07 -21.13 -7.19
N PHE A 409 -2.08 -20.93 -6.33
CA PHE A 409 -0.70 -20.91 -6.77
C PHE A 409 -0.20 -22.27 -7.25
N ASN A 410 0.58 -22.25 -8.33
CA ASN A 410 1.57 -23.28 -8.57
C ASN A 410 2.60 -23.33 -7.42
N ASP A 411 2.92 -24.51 -6.91
CA ASP A 411 3.82 -24.70 -5.77
C ASP A 411 5.22 -24.09 -5.98
N GLN A 412 5.77 -24.22 -7.20
CA GLN A 412 7.08 -23.66 -7.53
C GLN A 412 7.06 -22.14 -7.43
N LEU A 413 6.02 -21.50 -7.96
CA LEU A 413 5.83 -20.05 -7.86
C LEU A 413 5.68 -19.62 -6.40
N PHE A 414 4.83 -20.29 -5.62
CA PHE A 414 4.61 -19.91 -4.22
C PHE A 414 5.87 -20.09 -3.37
N ASN A 415 6.67 -21.12 -3.63
CA ASN A 415 7.96 -21.33 -2.95
C ASN A 415 8.94 -20.19 -3.22
N LYS A 416 8.98 -19.65 -4.44
CA LYS A 416 9.81 -18.46 -4.76
C LYS A 416 9.33 -17.21 -4.04
N ILE A 417 8.01 -16.99 -3.99
CA ILE A 417 7.42 -15.86 -3.26
C ILE A 417 7.77 -15.94 -1.76
N LYS A 418 7.68 -17.14 -1.16
CA LYS A 418 8.12 -17.37 0.22
C LYS A 418 9.61 -17.08 0.44
N ALA A 419 10.47 -17.54 -0.47
CA ALA A 419 11.90 -17.27 -0.40
C ALA A 419 12.21 -15.77 -0.48
N SER A 420 11.57 -15.06 -1.41
CA SER A 420 11.66 -13.59 -1.54
C SER A 420 11.24 -12.86 -0.26
N TYR A 421 10.09 -13.23 0.29
CA TYR A 421 9.58 -12.64 1.53
C TYR A 421 10.52 -12.90 2.72
N ALA A 422 11.05 -14.12 2.84
CA ALA A 422 12.00 -14.47 3.89
C ALA A 422 13.31 -13.69 3.76
N GLU A 423 13.87 -13.57 2.55
CA GLU A 423 15.09 -12.77 2.30
C GLU A 423 14.88 -11.31 2.70
N GLN A 424 13.76 -10.71 2.28
CA GLN A 424 13.44 -9.33 2.60
C GLN A 424 13.23 -9.12 4.11
N SER A 425 12.52 -10.05 4.76
CA SER A 425 12.27 -9.98 6.21
C SER A 425 13.58 -10.09 7.01
N ASN A 426 14.48 -10.97 6.56
CA ASN A 426 15.80 -11.12 7.18
C ASN A 426 16.69 -9.91 6.93
N LEU A 427 16.61 -9.28 5.75
CA LEU A 427 17.31 -8.05 5.47
C LEU A 427 16.83 -6.92 6.39
N PHE A 428 15.52 -6.76 6.54
CA PHE A 428 14.97 -5.74 7.44
C PHE A 428 15.42 -5.95 8.90
N LYS A 429 15.39 -7.18 9.42
CA LYS A 429 15.83 -7.48 10.79
C LYS A 429 17.32 -7.19 11.05
N LYS A 430 18.15 -7.14 10.02
CA LYS A 430 19.58 -6.84 10.12
C LYS A 430 19.88 -5.33 10.10
N LEU A 431 18.92 -4.52 9.66
CA LEU A 431 19.01 -3.07 9.49
C LEU A 431 18.32 -2.35 10.63
#